data_AF-A0A7G9WHG3-F1
#
_entry.id   AF-A0A7G9WHG3-F1
#
_cell.length_a   1.000
_cell.length_b   1.000
_cell.length_c   1.000
_cell.angle_alpha   90.00
_cell.angle_beta   90.00
_cell.angle_gamma   90.00
#
_symmetry.space_group_name_H-M   'P 1'
#
loop_
_entity.id
_entity.type
_entity.pdbx_description
1 polymer ?
#
loop_
_entity_poly.entity_id
_entity_poly.type
_entity_poly.pdbx_seq_one_letter_code
_entity_poly.pdbx_strand_id
1 'polypeptide(L)'
;MTQLVNENKKKTGTLPFRLLLIAAGARILLKLFVSYLFPLSRLLLRFVVCPLLLILIILTILKAGGRQRKKRVLCGVALAVGAIIFSFLPIDRQLEQARFQTSKSWYSSAAAAVQKKIKDKGTEKGTVQLSFPDTLLVPGYNGEVDYLKAGNSVAIAFHASASLSVQRFFVYVSDETAKEVLRNPRKYYGSSFTGAVFQQQEALSDSHWLYAFTWGSDLPPSDPNI
;
A
#
# COMPACT_ATOMS: atom_id res chain seq x y z
N MET A 1 25.08 43.30 -20.08
CA MET A 1 25.56 42.24 -19.14
C MET A 1 24.82 42.24 -17.79
N THR A 2 24.59 43.39 -17.15
CA THR A 2 23.99 43.51 -15.81
C THR A 2 22.51 43.04 -15.72
N GLN A 3 21.71 43.22 -16.77
CA GLN A 3 20.33 42.70 -16.83
C GLN A 3 20.27 41.17 -16.93
N LEU A 4 21.11 40.56 -17.77
CA LEU A 4 21.23 39.08 -17.89
C LEU A 4 21.68 38.43 -16.57
N VAL A 5 22.62 39.05 -15.85
CA VAL A 5 23.06 38.59 -14.52
C VAL A 5 21.94 38.71 -13.49
N ASN A 6 21.14 39.77 -13.52
CA ASN A 6 20.00 39.95 -12.61
C ASN A 6 18.83 39.00 -12.91
N GLU A 7 18.52 38.72 -14.19
CA GLU A 7 17.52 37.72 -14.56
C GLU A 7 17.94 36.31 -14.12
N ASN A 8 19.21 35.95 -14.31
CA ASN A 8 19.76 34.66 -13.86
C ASN A 8 19.74 34.53 -12.33
N LYS A 9 20.04 35.59 -11.57
CA LYS A 9 19.88 35.60 -10.10
C LYS A 9 18.42 35.48 -9.65
N LYS A 10 17.47 36.07 -10.40
CA LYS A 10 16.03 36.00 -10.10
C LYS A 10 15.47 34.60 -10.37
N LYS A 11 15.84 33.98 -11.51
CA LYS A 11 15.47 32.60 -11.88
C LYS A 11 16.04 31.56 -10.89
N THR A 12 17.33 31.62 -10.58
CA THR A 12 18.01 30.67 -9.67
C THR A 12 17.52 30.74 -8.22
N GLY A 13 17.06 31.91 -7.75
CA GLY A 13 16.49 32.04 -6.41
C GLY A 13 15.03 31.56 -6.29
N THR A 14 14.32 31.31 -7.39
CA THR A 14 12.95 30.74 -7.39
C THR A 14 12.90 29.24 -7.67
N LEU A 15 13.97 28.68 -8.24
CA LEU A 15 14.10 27.25 -8.51
C LEU A 15 13.91 26.35 -7.28
N PRO A 16 14.57 26.58 -6.12
CA PRO A 16 14.41 25.70 -4.96
C PRO A 16 12.98 25.71 -4.43
N PHE A 17 12.31 26.87 -4.46
CA PHE A 17 10.91 27.01 -4.05
C PHE A 17 9.95 26.25 -4.97
N ARG A 18 10.16 26.30 -6.29
CA ARG A 18 9.34 25.53 -7.26
C ARG A 18 9.55 24.03 -7.08
N LEU A 19 10.80 23.60 -6.91
CA LEU A 19 11.14 22.20 -6.65
C LEU A 19 10.52 21.71 -5.34
N LEU A 20 10.51 22.54 -4.29
CA LEU A 20 9.85 22.24 -3.02
C LEU A 20 8.35 21.95 -3.21
N LEU A 21 7.65 22.80 -3.96
CA LEU A 21 6.21 22.63 -4.22
C LEU A 21 5.92 21.39 -5.06
N ILE A 22 6.70 21.15 -6.12
CA ILE A 22 6.57 19.96 -6.97
C ILE A 22 6.83 18.70 -6.14
N ALA A 23 7.88 18.68 -5.32
CA ALA A 23 8.21 17.56 -4.45
C ALA A 23 7.12 17.32 -3.40
N ALA A 24 6.56 18.37 -2.79
CA ALA A 24 5.47 18.26 -1.84
C ALA A 24 4.19 17.69 -2.49
N GLY A 25 3.82 18.18 -3.67
CA GLY A 25 2.66 17.66 -4.43
C GLY A 25 2.85 16.22 -4.88
N ALA A 26 4.01 15.89 -5.46
CA ALA A 26 4.35 14.53 -5.87
C ALA A 26 4.32 13.55 -4.69
N ARG A 27 4.75 13.98 -3.50
CA ARG A 27 4.69 13.18 -2.27
C ARG A 27 3.25 12.89 -1.83
N ILE A 28 2.37 13.87 -1.85
CA ILE A 28 0.95 13.68 -1.49
C ILE A 28 0.33 12.65 -2.45
N LEU A 29 0.57 12.80 -3.76
CA LEU A 29 0.11 11.84 -4.76
C LEU A 29 0.69 10.44 -4.49
N LEU A 30 2.00 10.34 -4.25
CA LEU A 30 2.65 9.06 -3.97
C LEU A 30 2.06 8.36 -2.73
N LYS A 31 1.69 9.12 -1.68
CA LYS A 31 1.00 8.59 -0.50
C LYS A 31 -0.41 8.10 -0.82
N LEU A 32 -1.19 8.84 -1.63
CA LEU A 32 -2.54 8.42 -2.04
C LEU A 32 -2.51 7.16 -2.91
N PHE A 33 -1.49 7.03 -3.77
CA PHE A 33 -1.31 5.86 -4.64
C PHE A 33 -0.41 4.78 -4.02
N VAL A 34 -0.04 4.89 -2.74
CA VAL A 34 0.85 3.92 -2.10
C VAL A 34 0.27 2.51 -2.08
N SER A 35 -1.06 2.39 -2.08
CA SER A 35 -1.77 1.12 -2.17
C SER A 35 -1.66 0.46 -3.54
N TYR A 36 -1.32 1.18 -4.60
CA TYR A 36 -1.14 0.67 -5.97
C TYR A 36 0.32 0.35 -6.30
N LEU A 37 1.26 0.80 -5.47
CA LEU A 37 2.69 0.66 -5.69
C LEU A 37 3.24 -0.57 -4.97
N PHE A 38 4.40 -1.04 -5.43
CA PHE A 38 5.11 -2.18 -4.86
C PHE A 38 5.39 -2.00 -3.35
N PRO A 39 5.53 -3.08 -2.57
CA PRO A 39 5.67 -3.03 -1.10
C PRO A 39 6.76 -2.08 -0.57
N LEU A 40 7.89 -1.97 -1.28
CA LEU A 40 9.00 -1.07 -0.91
C LEU A 40 8.69 0.43 -1.10
N SER A 41 7.60 0.78 -1.79
CA SER A 41 7.22 2.18 -2.04
C SER A 41 7.00 2.99 -0.75
N ARG A 42 6.52 2.34 0.31
CA ARG A 42 6.35 2.93 1.66
C ARG A 42 7.69 3.32 2.28
N LEU A 43 8.69 2.47 2.11
CA LEU A 43 10.05 2.70 2.60
C LEU A 43 10.71 3.83 1.81
N LEU A 44 10.55 3.86 0.49
CA LEU A 44 11.06 4.95 -0.35
C LEU A 44 10.44 6.31 0.02
N LEU A 45 9.13 6.36 0.25
CA LEU A 45 8.43 7.57 0.70
C LEU A 45 9.02 8.10 2.02
N ARG A 46 9.32 7.19 2.96
CA ARG A 46 9.85 7.54 4.29
C ARG A 46 11.33 7.90 4.26
N PHE A 47 12.18 7.06 3.68
CA PHE A 47 13.63 7.16 3.78
C PHE A 47 14.29 7.98 2.68
N VAL A 48 13.65 8.19 1.53
CA VAL A 48 14.22 8.95 0.42
C VAL A 48 13.51 10.29 0.26
N VAL A 49 12.17 10.28 0.21
CA VAL A 49 11.40 11.49 -0.10
C VAL A 49 11.33 12.45 1.10
N CYS A 50 11.28 11.98 2.36
CA CYS A 50 11.28 12.89 3.52
C CYS A 50 12.59 13.66 3.67
N PRO A 51 13.77 13.01 3.66
CA PRO A 51 15.04 13.73 3.80
C PRO A 51 15.26 14.72 2.66
N LEU A 52 14.87 14.35 1.43
CA LEU A 52 14.98 15.25 0.27
C LEU A 52 14.13 16.52 0.44
N LEU A 53 12.90 16.40 0.95
CA LEU A 53 12.06 17.56 1.27
C LEU A 53 12.66 18.43 2.38
N LEU A 54 13.24 17.83 3.42
CA LEU A 54 13.93 18.58 4.49
C LEU A 54 15.11 19.38 3.94
N ILE A 55 15.93 18.78 3.06
CA ILE A 55 17.03 19.46 2.38
C ILE A 55 16.49 20.64 1.55
N LEU A 56 15.42 20.45 0.79
CA LEU A 56 14.80 21.51 -0.01
C LEU A 56 14.23 22.64 0.86
N ILE A 57 13.65 22.33 2.02
CA ILE A 57 13.19 23.33 3.00
C ILE A 57 14.37 24.20 3.45
N ILE A 58 15.47 23.57 3.88
CA ILE A 58 16.68 24.28 4.35
C ILE A 58 17.24 25.18 3.24
N LEU A 59 17.39 24.65 2.02
CA LEU A 59 17.89 25.43 0.87
C LEU A 59 16.97 26.60 0.51
N THR A 60 15.66 26.42 0.63
CA THR A 60 14.66 27.47 0.36
C THR A 60 14.73 28.59 1.39
N ILE A 61 14.94 28.25 2.67
CA ILE A 61 15.11 29.23 3.76
C ILE A 61 16.42 30.02 3.56
N LEU A 62 17.54 29.34 3.30
CA LEU A 62 18.86 29.99 3.13
C LEU A 62 18.90 30.97 1.95
N LYS A 63 18.17 30.69 0.85
CA LYS A 63 18.11 31.57 -0.33
C LYS A 63 17.06 32.68 -0.24
N ALA A 64 16.29 32.77 0.86
CA ALA A 64 15.20 33.73 1.02
C ALA A 64 15.69 35.15 1.40
N GLY A 65 16.27 35.89 0.45
CA GLY A 65 16.57 37.32 0.63
C GLY A 65 15.33 38.23 0.46
N GLY A 66 15.03 39.09 1.45
CA GLY A 66 14.01 40.16 1.38
C GLY A 66 12.63 39.86 1.98
N ARG A 67 11.95 40.88 2.56
CA ARG A 67 10.69 40.76 3.35
C ARG A 67 9.49 40.16 2.58
N GLN A 68 9.26 40.56 1.33
CA GLN A 68 8.18 40.01 0.49
C GLN A 68 8.42 38.54 0.08
N ARG A 69 9.70 38.15 -0.03
CA ARG A 69 10.13 36.76 -0.32
C ARG A 69 9.88 35.85 0.89
N LYS A 70 9.99 36.39 2.11
CA LYS A 70 9.76 35.63 3.37
C LYS A 70 8.35 35.07 3.51
N LYS A 71 7.29 35.82 3.16
CA LYS A 71 5.89 35.33 3.25
C LYS A 71 5.64 34.12 2.34
N ARG A 72 6.06 34.19 1.08
CA ARG A 72 5.91 33.07 0.12
C ARG A 72 6.72 31.84 0.56
N VAL A 73 7.94 32.06 1.04
CA VAL A 73 8.78 30.99 1.58
C VAL A 73 8.13 30.33 2.79
N LEU A 74 7.54 31.11 3.70
CA LEU A 74 6.80 30.57 4.85
C LEU A 74 5.63 29.68 4.41
N CYS A 75 4.80 30.14 3.47
CA CYS A 75 3.70 29.32 2.93
C CYS A 75 4.20 28.02 2.30
N GLY A 76 5.27 28.07 1.49
CA GLY A 76 5.83 26.87 0.86
C GLY A 76 6.46 25.90 1.86
N VAL A 77 7.13 26.40 2.91
CA VAL A 77 7.64 25.58 4.00
C VAL A 77 6.49 24.96 4.78
N ALA A 78 5.43 25.71 5.10
CA ALA A 78 4.25 25.16 5.77
C ALA A 78 3.59 24.04 4.95
N LEU A 79 3.46 24.21 3.63
CA LEU A 79 2.97 23.17 2.72
C LEU A 79 3.87 21.93 2.71
N ALA A 80 5.19 22.13 2.66
CA ALA A 80 6.14 21.03 2.69
C ALA A 80 6.12 20.25 4.01
N VAL A 81 6.04 20.96 5.15
CA VAL A 81 5.88 20.36 6.47
C VAL A 81 4.55 19.62 6.56
N GLY A 82 3.45 20.21 6.06
CA GLY A 82 2.16 19.53 5.97
C GLY A 82 2.22 18.25 5.13
N ALA A 83 2.90 18.27 3.97
CA ALA A 83 3.12 17.09 3.15
C ALA A 83 3.97 16.02 3.86
N ILE A 84 4.95 16.45 4.68
CA ILE A 84 5.73 15.55 5.52
C ILE A 84 4.82 14.83 6.51
N ILE A 85 4.05 15.59 7.32
CA ILE A 85 3.11 15.09 8.32
C ILE A 85 2.09 14.13 7.66
N PHE A 86 1.51 14.52 6.53
CA PHE A 86 0.54 13.71 5.78
C PHE A 86 1.06 12.30 5.45
N SER A 87 2.35 12.14 5.18
CA SER A 87 2.91 10.83 4.83
C SER A 87 3.02 9.87 6.02
N PHE A 88 3.04 10.40 7.23
CA PHE A 88 3.05 9.62 8.47
C PHE A 88 1.64 9.32 8.98
N LEU A 89 0.59 9.86 8.35
CA LEU A 89 -0.78 9.51 8.72
C LEU A 89 -1.03 8.01 8.47
N PRO A 90 -1.61 7.29 9.46
CA PRO A 90 -1.94 5.88 9.35
C PRO A 90 -3.26 5.70 8.59
N ILE A 91 -3.28 6.13 7.34
CA ILE A 91 -4.44 6.04 6.44
C ILE A 91 -4.28 4.93 5.39
N ASP A 92 -3.21 4.13 5.47
CA ASP A 92 -2.85 3.18 4.41
C ASP A 92 -3.90 2.07 4.32
N ARG A 93 -4.43 1.59 5.46
CA ARG A 93 -5.54 0.62 5.52
C ARG A 93 -6.80 1.16 4.85
N GLN A 94 -7.18 2.40 5.12
CA GLN A 94 -8.37 3.02 4.55
C GLN A 94 -8.22 3.22 3.04
N LEU A 95 -7.03 3.61 2.56
CA LEU A 95 -6.73 3.73 1.13
C LEU A 95 -6.76 2.37 0.41
N GLU A 96 -6.25 1.32 1.05
CA GLU A 96 -6.33 -0.05 0.55
C GLU A 96 -7.78 -0.53 0.45
N GLN A 97 -8.57 -0.35 1.52
CA GLN A 97 -9.99 -0.73 1.52
C GLN A 97 -10.79 0.07 0.47
N ALA A 98 -10.53 1.37 0.33
CA ALA A 98 -11.15 2.19 -0.71
C ALA A 98 -10.81 1.67 -2.12
N ARG A 99 -9.53 1.32 -2.37
CA ARG A 99 -9.11 0.67 -3.61
C ARG A 99 -9.89 -0.62 -3.85
N PHE A 100 -9.97 -1.50 -2.84
CA PHE A 100 -10.71 -2.74 -2.95
C PHE A 100 -12.16 -2.50 -3.38
N GLN A 101 -12.86 -1.55 -2.74
CA GLN A 101 -14.24 -1.23 -3.11
C GLN A 101 -14.37 -0.78 -4.57
N THR A 102 -13.43 0.04 -5.06
CA THR A 102 -13.45 0.49 -6.46
C THR A 102 -13.18 -0.63 -7.47
N SER A 103 -12.39 -1.64 -7.12
CA SER A 103 -12.02 -2.77 -8.00
C SER A 103 -12.66 -4.10 -7.59
N LYS A 104 -13.70 -4.07 -6.76
CA LYS A 104 -14.33 -5.26 -6.16
C LYS A 104 -14.87 -6.23 -7.20
N SER A 105 -15.43 -5.72 -8.29
CA SER A 105 -15.93 -6.53 -9.41
C SER A 105 -14.80 -7.32 -10.08
N TRP A 106 -13.62 -6.72 -10.23
CA TRP A 106 -12.44 -7.38 -10.80
C TRP A 106 -11.90 -8.45 -9.86
N TYR A 107 -11.80 -8.15 -8.56
CA TYR A 107 -11.46 -9.14 -7.54
C TYR A 107 -12.42 -10.34 -7.53
N SER A 108 -13.73 -10.08 -7.66
CA SER A 108 -14.75 -11.13 -7.69
C SER A 108 -14.65 -12.00 -8.95
N SER A 109 -14.42 -11.37 -10.11
CA SER A 109 -14.16 -12.07 -11.37
C SER A 109 -12.91 -12.96 -11.28
N ALA A 110 -11.80 -12.42 -10.75
CA ALA A 110 -10.57 -13.16 -10.56
C ALA A 110 -10.74 -14.33 -9.59
N ALA A 111 -11.46 -14.13 -8.48
CA ALA A 111 -11.76 -15.20 -7.51
C ALA A 111 -12.57 -16.35 -8.15
N ALA A 112 -13.56 -16.03 -8.98
CA ALA A 112 -14.33 -17.03 -9.72
C ALA A 112 -13.46 -17.80 -10.74
N ALA A 113 -12.53 -17.11 -11.42
CA ALA A 113 -11.58 -17.75 -12.33
C ALA A 113 -10.63 -18.71 -11.60
N VAL A 114 -10.12 -18.30 -10.43
CA VAL A 114 -9.27 -19.14 -9.57
C VAL A 114 -10.04 -20.37 -9.08
N GLN A 115 -11.27 -20.19 -8.58
CA GLN A 115 -12.17 -21.29 -8.19
C GLN A 115 -12.31 -22.34 -9.29
N LYS A 116 -12.53 -21.89 -10.53
CA LYS A 116 -12.64 -22.78 -11.69
C LYS A 116 -11.34 -23.56 -11.93
N LYS A 117 -10.17 -22.93 -11.80
CA LYS A 117 -8.86 -23.58 -11.99
C LYS A 117 -8.57 -24.66 -10.95
N ILE A 118 -9.01 -24.48 -9.71
CA ILE A 118 -8.72 -25.41 -8.62
C ILE A 118 -9.88 -26.36 -8.30
N LYS A 119 -10.95 -26.36 -9.11
CA LYS A 119 -12.19 -27.09 -8.82
C LYS A 119 -11.95 -28.57 -8.52
N ASP A 120 -11.08 -29.19 -9.30
CA ASP A 120 -10.81 -30.63 -9.24
C ASP A 120 -9.81 -31.02 -8.12
N LYS A 121 -9.24 -30.01 -7.43
CA LYS A 121 -8.38 -30.25 -6.27
C LYS A 121 -9.23 -30.63 -5.06
N GLY A 122 -8.72 -31.54 -4.23
CA GLY A 122 -9.35 -31.93 -2.97
C GLY A 122 -9.11 -30.90 -1.85
N THR A 123 -8.76 -31.39 -0.67
CA THR A 123 -8.29 -30.54 0.42
C THR A 123 -6.80 -30.25 0.24
N GLU A 124 -6.49 -29.06 -0.28
CA GLU A 124 -5.12 -28.67 -0.64
C GLU A 124 -4.93 -27.17 -0.40
N LYS A 125 -3.68 -26.77 -0.17
CA LYS A 125 -3.24 -25.37 -0.23
C LYS A 125 -2.31 -25.19 -1.43
N GLY A 126 -2.23 -23.99 -1.97
CA GLY A 126 -1.25 -23.70 -3.01
C GLY A 126 -1.33 -22.27 -3.50
N THR A 127 -0.63 -22.00 -4.58
CA THR A 127 -0.66 -20.73 -5.29
C THR A 127 -1.29 -20.90 -6.67
N VAL A 128 -1.94 -19.85 -7.16
CA VAL A 128 -2.45 -19.77 -8.53
C VAL A 128 -1.97 -18.48 -9.16
N GLN A 129 -1.37 -18.61 -10.34
CA GLN A 129 -1.02 -17.47 -11.17
C GLN A 129 -2.28 -16.90 -11.84
N LEU A 130 -2.56 -15.62 -11.58
CA LEU A 130 -3.58 -14.86 -12.29
C LEU A 130 -3.12 -14.57 -13.71
N SER A 131 -4.10 -14.49 -14.62
CA SER A 131 -3.87 -14.13 -16.02
C SER A 131 -4.03 -12.62 -16.17
N PHE A 132 -3.29 -11.99 -17.09
CA PHE A 132 -3.49 -10.56 -17.38
C PHE A 132 -4.93 -10.33 -17.90
N PRO A 133 -5.65 -9.29 -17.45
CA PRO A 133 -5.19 -8.16 -16.63
C PRO A 133 -5.27 -8.34 -15.11
N ASP A 134 -5.79 -9.46 -14.60
CA ASP A 134 -6.02 -9.68 -13.16
C ASP A 134 -4.74 -9.70 -12.33
N THR A 135 -3.57 -9.91 -12.95
CA THR A 135 -2.26 -9.77 -12.30
C THR A 135 -2.04 -8.40 -11.65
N LEU A 136 -2.71 -7.35 -12.15
CA LEU A 136 -2.64 -5.98 -11.60
C LEU A 136 -3.33 -5.86 -10.23
N LEU A 137 -4.14 -6.83 -9.82
CA LEU A 137 -4.81 -6.85 -8.52
C LEU A 137 -3.86 -7.16 -7.36
N VAL A 138 -2.70 -7.75 -7.64
CA VAL A 138 -1.66 -8.12 -6.65
C VAL A 138 -0.28 -7.53 -7.04
N PRO A 139 -0.14 -6.19 -7.03
CA PRO A 139 1.06 -5.52 -7.53
C PRO A 139 2.29 -5.89 -6.71
N GLY A 140 3.36 -6.32 -7.39
CA GLY A 140 4.63 -6.72 -6.76
C GLY A 140 4.71 -8.18 -6.31
N TYR A 141 3.66 -8.97 -6.54
CA TYR A 141 3.59 -10.40 -6.21
C TYR A 141 3.46 -11.28 -7.46
N ASN A 142 4.00 -10.83 -8.59
CA ASN A 142 3.98 -11.52 -9.88
C ASN A 142 2.60 -11.94 -10.40
N GLY A 143 1.48 -11.49 -9.81
CA GLY A 143 0.16 -11.96 -10.17
C GLY A 143 -0.27 -13.24 -9.46
N GLU A 144 0.46 -13.70 -8.45
CA GLU A 144 0.12 -14.92 -7.71
C GLU A 144 -0.84 -14.64 -6.55
N VAL A 145 -1.78 -15.56 -6.34
CA VAL A 145 -2.68 -15.59 -5.18
C VAL A 145 -2.52 -16.91 -4.44
N ASP A 146 -2.60 -16.85 -3.11
CA ASP A 146 -2.62 -18.05 -2.27
C ASP A 146 -4.06 -18.56 -2.16
N TYR A 147 -4.24 -19.87 -2.05
CA TYR A 147 -5.54 -20.46 -1.75
C TYR A 147 -5.46 -21.56 -0.69
N LEU A 148 -6.54 -21.71 0.05
CA LEU A 148 -6.83 -22.82 0.94
C LEU A 148 -8.16 -23.45 0.51
N LYS A 149 -8.14 -24.72 0.13
CA LYS A 149 -9.32 -25.48 -0.28
C LYS A 149 -9.59 -26.64 0.68
N ALA A 150 -10.84 -26.83 1.08
CA ALA A 150 -11.31 -27.99 1.82
C ALA A 150 -12.65 -28.46 1.26
N GLY A 151 -12.68 -29.60 0.56
CA GLY A 151 -13.87 -30.02 -0.19
C GLY A 151 -14.26 -28.95 -1.21
N ASN A 152 -15.52 -28.50 -1.24
CA ASN A 152 -15.99 -27.44 -2.15
C ASN A 152 -15.72 -26.01 -1.63
N SER A 153 -15.24 -25.87 -0.41
CA SER A 153 -15.03 -24.58 0.24
C SER A 153 -13.63 -24.06 -0.05
N VAL A 154 -13.51 -22.78 -0.42
CA VAL A 154 -12.24 -22.14 -0.75
C VAL A 154 -12.10 -20.76 -0.11
N ALA A 155 -10.92 -20.50 0.42
CA ALA A 155 -10.43 -19.15 0.68
C ALA A 155 -9.31 -18.80 -0.30
N ILE A 156 -9.37 -17.60 -0.91
CA ILE A 156 -8.37 -17.11 -1.87
C ILE A 156 -7.83 -15.78 -1.36
N ALA A 157 -6.53 -15.69 -1.11
CA ALA A 157 -5.87 -14.52 -0.57
C ALA A 157 -5.13 -13.75 -1.66
N PHE A 158 -5.57 -12.53 -1.92
CA PHE A 158 -4.93 -11.56 -2.80
C PHE A 158 -4.01 -10.67 -1.98
N HIS A 159 -2.71 -10.69 -2.28
CA HIS A 159 -1.72 -9.82 -1.63
C HIS A 159 -2.05 -8.34 -1.89
N ALA A 160 -2.37 -7.60 -0.82
CA ALA A 160 -2.72 -6.18 -0.90
C ALA A 160 -1.48 -5.30 -0.67
N SER A 161 -0.75 -5.55 0.42
CA SER A 161 0.49 -4.84 0.74
C SER A 161 1.33 -5.59 1.77
N ALA A 162 2.60 -5.22 1.88
CA ALA A 162 3.46 -5.66 2.98
C ALA A 162 4.25 -4.49 3.57
N SER A 163 4.41 -4.53 4.88
CA SER A 163 5.45 -3.83 5.63
C SER A 163 6.52 -4.83 6.08
N LEU A 164 7.55 -4.38 6.79
CA LEU A 164 8.63 -5.24 7.29
C LEU A 164 8.13 -6.35 8.23
N SER A 165 6.99 -6.15 8.89
CA SER A 165 6.46 -7.05 9.91
C SER A 165 5.03 -7.54 9.66
N VAL A 166 4.31 -6.93 8.70
CA VAL A 166 2.89 -7.21 8.45
C VAL A 166 2.65 -7.42 6.97
N GLN A 167 2.00 -8.50 6.60
CA GLN A 167 1.40 -8.69 5.28
C GLN A 167 -0.11 -8.52 5.38
N ARG A 168 -0.70 -7.93 4.34
CA ARG A 168 -2.12 -7.60 4.27
C ARG A 168 -2.71 -8.20 3.01
N PHE A 169 -3.93 -8.70 3.14
CA PHE A 169 -4.58 -9.48 2.11
C PHE A 169 -6.05 -9.09 1.98
N PHE A 170 -6.56 -9.07 0.76
CA PHE A 170 -7.98 -9.21 0.50
C PHE A 170 -8.27 -10.67 0.30
N VAL A 171 -9.08 -11.26 1.18
CA VAL A 171 -9.39 -12.69 1.16
C VAL A 171 -10.83 -12.89 0.74
N TYR A 172 -11.01 -13.59 -0.37
CA TYR A 172 -12.32 -14.12 -0.75
C TYR A 172 -12.59 -15.42 0.01
N VAL A 173 -13.80 -15.62 0.50
CA VAL A 173 -14.28 -16.86 1.12
C VAL A 173 -15.57 -17.31 0.45
N SER A 174 -15.63 -18.56 -0.02
CA SER A 174 -16.81 -19.09 -0.70
C SER A 174 -18.01 -19.25 0.23
N ASP A 175 -17.77 -19.62 1.47
CA ASP A 175 -18.78 -19.97 2.47
C ASP A 175 -18.21 -19.89 3.89
N GLU A 176 -19.04 -20.20 4.90
CA GLU A 176 -18.62 -20.20 6.31
C GLU A 176 -17.56 -21.27 6.63
N THR A 177 -17.55 -22.40 5.92
CA THR A 177 -16.50 -23.41 6.07
C THR A 177 -15.17 -22.88 5.59
N ALA A 178 -15.13 -22.12 4.49
CA ALA A 178 -13.92 -21.46 4.00
C ALA A 178 -13.38 -20.44 5.00
N LYS A 179 -14.25 -19.70 5.69
CA LYS A 179 -13.85 -18.81 6.80
C LYS A 179 -13.21 -19.59 7.94
N GLU A 180 -13.77 -20.74 8.30
CA GLU A 180 -13.23 -21.60 9.36
C GLU A 180 -11.89 -22.23 8.95
N VAL A 181 -11.73 -22.64 7.68
CA VAL A 181 -10.44 -23.09 7.12
C VAL A 181 -9.38 -21.99 7.22
N LEU A 182 -9.75 -20.74 6.93
CA LEU A 182 -8.85 -19.59 7.01
C LEU A 182 -8.41 -19.29 8.45
N ARG A 183 -9.33 -19.38 9.41
CA ARG A 183 -9.06 -19.13 10.84
C ARG A 183 -8.26 -20.26 11.48
N ASN A 184 -8.60 -21.50 11.16
CA ASN A 184 -8.07 -22.69 11.80
C ASN A 184 -7.50 -23.69 10.76
N PRO A 185 -6.53 -23.30 9.92
CA PRO A 185 -6.06 -24.16 8.83
C PRO A 185 -5.46 -25.48 9.35
N ARG A 186 -4.81 -25.46 10.54
CA ARG A 186 -4.27 -26.68 11.18
C ARG A 186 -5.34 -27.72 11.51
N LYS A 187 -6.61 -27.34 11.69
CA LYS A 187 -7.73 -28.27 11.89
C LYS A 187 -8.03 -29.11 10.64
N TYR A 188 -7.80 -28.55 9.45
CA TYR A 188 -8.12 -29.18 8.17
C TYR A 188 -6.91 -29.85 7.52
N TYR A 189 -5.73 -29.26 7.68
CA TYR A 189 -4.49 -29.74 7.06
C TYR A 189 -3.56 -30.47 8.05
N GLY A 190 -3.85 -30.43 9.36
CA GLY A 190 -3.02 -31.07 10.38
C GLY A 190 -1.58 -30.54 10.38
N SER A 191 -0.63 -31.46 10.60
CA SER A 191 0.82 -31.17 10.58
C SER A 191 1.36 -30.81 9.19
N SER A 192 0.60 -31.04 8.12
CA SER A 192 1.02 -30.67 6.75
C SER A 192 0.90 -29.16 6.48
N PHE A 193 0.27 -28.40 7.38
CA PHE A 193 0.15 -26.94 7.22
C PHE A 193 1.47 -26.21 7.53
N THR A 194 2.23 -25.95 6.48
CA THR A 194 3.41 -25.05 6.51
C THR A 194 3.06 -23.65 5.99
N GLY A 195 2.56 -22.76 6.84
CA GLY A 195 2.17 -21.41 6.42
C GLY A 195 1.86 -20.48 7.59
N ALA A 196 1.78 -19.17 7.31
CA ALA A 196 1.32 -18.21 8.29
C ALA A 196 -0.20 -18.36 8.49
N VAL A 197 -0.65 -18.30 9.75
CA VAL A 197 -2.07 -18.21 10.08
C VAL A 197 -2.46 -16.74 10.05
N PHE A 198 -3.62 -16.40 9.49
CA PHE A 198 -4.14 -15.04 9.52
C PHE A 198 -4.51 -14.67 10.96
N GLN A 199 -3.68 -13.86 11.61
CA GLN A 199 -3.86 -13.52 13.02
C GLN A 199 -4.98 -12.49 13.26
N GLN A 200 -5.27 -11.63 12.30
CA GLN A 200 -6.39 -10.69 12.37
C GLN A 200 -7.16 -10.66 11.06
N GLN A 201 -8.49 -10.52 11.15
CA GLN A 201 -9.39 -10.50 10.02
C GLN A 201 -10.51 -9.50 10.31
N GLU A 202 -10.86 -8.69 9.31
CA GLU A 202 -11.96 -7.74 9.34
C GLU A 202 -12.92 -8.07 8.19
N ALA A 203 -14.23 -8.10 8.47
CA ALA A 203 -15.21 -8.24 7.41
C ALA A 203 -15.27 -6.98 6.56
N LEU A 204 -15.21 -7.13 5.24
CA LEU A 204 -15.51 -6.06 4.31
C LEU A 204 -17.04 -5.97 4.10
N SER A 205 -17.50 -5.01 3.30
CA SER A 205 -18.93 -4.70 3.09
C SER A 205 -19.80 -5.89 2.67
N ASP A 206 -19.21 -6.98 2.16
CA ASP A 206 -19.89 -8.24 1.83
C ASP A 206 -19.41 -9.39 2.71
N SER A 207 -20.31 -10.35 2.97
CA SER A 207 -20.02 -11.57 3.75
C SER A 207 -18.90 -12.45 3.19
N HIS A 208 -18.58 -12.33 1.90
CA HIS A 208 -17.58 -13.13 1.19
C HIS A 208 -16.17 -12.54 1.17
N TRP A 209 -15.99 -11.31 1.65
CA TRP A 209 -14.71 -10.61 1.56
C TRP A 209 -14.22 -10.22 2.94
N LEU A 210 -12.97 -10.58 3.21
CA LEU A 210 -12.26 -10.26 4.44
C LEU A 210 -11.01 -9.47 4.10
N TYR A 211 -10.64 -8.56 4.99
CA TYR A 211 -9.34 -7.94 5.02
C TYR A 211 -8.53 -8.61 6.13
N ALA A 212 -7.47 -9.31 5.75
CA ALA A 212 -6.72 -10.18 6.64
C ALA A 212 -5.27 -9.76 6.77
N PHE A 213 -4.70 -10.05 7.93
CA PHE A 213 -3.34 -9.68 8.29
C PHE A 213 -2.56 -10.92 8.70
N THR A 214 -1.31 -10.99 8.25
CA THR A 214 -0.34 -11.94 8.78
C THR A 214 0.89 -11.23 9.33
N TRP A 215 1.49 -11.76 10.39
CA TRP A 215 2.79 -11.34 10.90
C TRP A 215 3.61 -12.55 11.38
N GLY A 216 4.94 -12.44 11.34
CA GLY A 216 5.86 -13.56 11.56
C GLY A 216 6.25 -13.82 13.02
N SER A 217 5.68 -13.09 13.98
CA SER A 217 6.01 -13.17 15.40
C SER A 217 4.80 -13.50 16.27
N ASP A 218 5.03 -14.03 17.47
CA ASP A 218 3.94 -14.28 18.43
C ASP A 218 3.34 -12.98 18.98
N LEU A 219 4.13 -11.90 18.98
CA LEU A 219 3.67 -10.58 19.39
C LEU A 219 3.06 -9.81 18.22
N PRO A 220 1.92 -9.12 18.43
CA PRO A 220 1.36 -8.24 17.42
C PRO A 220 2.33 -7.11 17.12
N PRO A 221 2.57 -6.78 15.85
CA PRO A 221 3.53 -5.75 15.48
C PRO A 221 2.97 -4.36 15.80
N SER A 222 3.88 -3.43 16.09
CA SER A 222 3.55 -2.01 16.24
C SER A 222 3.29 -1.36 14.87
N ASP A 223 2.18 -1.70 14.24
CA ASP A 223 1.71 -1.08 13.00
C ASP A 223 0.40 -0.33 13.26
N PRO A 224 0.36 1.01 13.09
CA PRO A 224 -0.82 1.81 13.38
C PRO A 224 -1.96 1.61 12.37
N ASN A 225 -1.77 0.75 11.35
CA ASN A 225 -2.80 0.39 10.37
C ASN A 225 -3.37 -1.04 10.59
N ILE A 226 -3.07 -1.69 11.71
CA ILE A 226 -3.70 -2.95 12.16
C ILE A 226 -4.95 -2.64 12.99
#